data_AF-A0AA88KW90-F1
#
_entry.id   AF-A0AA88KW90-F1
#
_cell.length_a   1.000
_cell.length_b   1.000
_cell.length_c   1.000
_cell.angle_alpha   90.00
_cell.angle_beta   90.00
_cell.angle_gamma   90.00
#
_symmetry.space_group_name_H-M   'P 1'
#
loop_
_entity.id
_entity.type
_entity.pdbx_description
1 polymer ?
#
loop_
_entity_poly.entity_id
_entity_poly.type
_entity_poly.pdbx_seq_one_letter_code
_entity_poly.pdbx_strand_id
1 'polypeptide(L)'
;MCHELERLHNGEDVTFHDVLNMLSYRSVDIRKSLQLEELIEREELEYLIEEEVAKQTIRTWLNSALKRIRLVRIVLFFYRARKERTTLIADLRATNEPLLNPLGEIIPGQMFDMDNKEETKLRRRGHLLVRSDSTGSVSLLGRRTFKSSRLS
;
A
#
# COMPACT_ATOMS: atom_id res chain seq x y z
N MET A 1 -15.74 11.37 26.19
CA MET A 1 -15.05 12.06 27.31
C MET A 1 -14.23 13.25 26.81
N CYS A 2 -13.13 13.08 26.04
CA CYS A 2 -12.36 14.26 25.56
C CYS A 2 -13.21 15.23 24.72
N HIS A 3 -13.96 14.70 23.75
CA HIS A 3 -14.87 15.50 22.91
C HIS A 3 -16.05 16.11 23.68
N GLU A 4 -16.36 15.61 24.87
CA GLU A 4 -17.38 16.19 25.74
C GLU A 4 -16.91 17.52 26.32
N LEU A 5 -15.69 17.53 26.87
CA LEU A 5 -15.08 18.72 27.46
C LEU A 5 -14.73 19.77 26.41
N GLU A 6 -14.26 19.33 25.23
CA GLU A 6 -13.99 20.19 24.08
C GLU A 6 -15.26 20.92 23.62
N ARG A 7 -16.39 20.21 23.59
CA ARG A 7 -17.69 20.76 23.21
C ARG A 7 -18.27 21.68 24.29
N LEU A 8 -18.09 21.36 25.56
CA LEU A 8 -18.61 22.17 26.67
C LEU A 8 -17.95 23.55 26.73
N HIS A 9 -16.65 23.63 26.41
CA HIS A 9 -15.87 24.87 26.46
C HIS A 9 -15.62 25.50 25.09
N ASN A 10 -16.15 24.94 24.00
CA ASN A 10 -15.87 25.42 22.63
C ASN A 10 -14.36 25.59 22.33
N GLY A 11 -13.52 24.74 22.93
CA GLY A 11 -12.06 24.81 22.83
C GLY A 11 -11.36 25.76 23.81
N GLU A 12 -12.07 26.36 24.76
CA GLU A 12 -11.47 27.09 25.89
C GLU A 12 -10.96 26.14 26.99
N ASP A 13 -10.29 26.72 27.98
CA ASP A 13 -9.72 25.99 29.11
C ASP A 13 -10.82 25.34 29.96
N VAL A 14 -10.60 24.06 30.29
CA VAL A 14 -11.51 23.25 31.09
C VAL A 14 -11.25 23.47 32.58
N THR A 15 -12.29 23.66 33.39
CA THR A 15 -12.13 23.79 34.84
C THR A 15 -12.12 22.43 35.54
N PHE A 16 -11.63 22.39 36.79
CA PHE A 16 -11.68 21.17 37.62
C PHE A 16 -13.11 20.63 37.79
N HIS A 17 -14.09 21.52 37.92
CA HIS A 17 -15.49 21.14 38.11
C HIS A 17 -16.06 20.44 36.88
N ASP A 18 -15.68 20.84 35.68
CA ASP A 18 -16.18 20.22 34.45
C ASP A 18 -15.65 18.80 34.27
N VAL A 19 -14.37 18.59 34.59
CA VAL A 19 -13.77 17.26 34.59
C VAL A 19 -14.43 16.37 35.64
N LEU A 20 -14.67 16.89 36.84
CA LEU A 20 -15.32 16.15 37.91
C LEU A 20 -16.76 15.78 37.55
N ASN A 21 -17.53 16.73 37.00
CA ASN A 21 -18.91 16.52 36.57
C ASN A 21 -19.01 15.53 35.41
N MET A 22 -18.10 15.63 34.43
CA MET A 22 -18.03 14.65 33.34
C MET A 22 -17.77 13.25 33.90
N LEU A 23 -16.81 13.11 34.81
CA LEU A 23 -16.53 11.81 35.43
C LEU A 23 -17.69 11.30 36.27
N SER A 24 -18.42 12.15 36.98
CA SER A 24 -19.56 11.71 37.80
C SER A 24 -20.69 11.14 36.94
N TYR A 25 -21.05 11.79 35.83
CA TYR A 25 -22.07 11.26 34.92
C TYR A 25 -21.64 9.96 34.24
N ARG A 26 -20.34 9.77 33.99
CA ARG A 26 -19.79 8.54 33.38
C ARG A 26 -19.59 7.38 34.37
N SER A 27 -19.56 7.66 35.67
CA SER A 27 -19.26 6.67 36.70
C SER A 27 -20.49 6.05 37.35
N VAL A 28 -21.69 6.58 37.08
CA VAL A 28 -22.95 6.17 37.71
C VAL A 28 -23.98 5.80 36.63
N ASP A 29 -24.88 4.86 36.93
CA ASP A 29 -26.02 4.54 36.05
C ASP A 29 -27.04 5.69 36.12
N ILE A 30 -26.96 6.60 35.15
CA ILE A 30 -27.76 7.83 35.11
C ILE A 30 -29.26 7.58 35.18
N ARG A 31 -29.76 6.45 34.66
CA ARG A 31 -31.19 6.10 34.66
C ARG A 31 -31.76 5.84 36.05
N LYS A 32 -30.89 5.56 37.03
CA LYS A 32 -31.26 5.31 38.43
C LYS A 32 -30.99 6.50 39.34
N SER A 33 -30.33 7.54 38.83
CA SER A 33 -29.75 8.59 39.66
C SER A 33 -30.20 10.00 39.28
N LEU A 34 -30.64 10.22 38.04
CA LEU A 34 -31.10 11.53 37.56
C LEU A 34 -32.63 11.62 37.52
N GLN A 35 -33.14 12.86 37.60
CA GLN A 35 -34.54 13.18 37.32
C GLN A 35 -34.81 13.20 35.81
N LEU A 36 -36.08 13.13 35.39
CA LEU A 36 -36.44 12.90 33.98
C LEU A 36 -35.88 13.97 33.02
N GLU A 37 -35.96 15.25 33.39
CA GLU A 37 -35.46 16.36 32.56
C GLU A 37 -33.94 16.27 32.39
N GLU A 38 -33.21 16.21 33.51
CA GLU A 38 -31.74 16.06 33.50
C GLU A 38 -31.29 14.79 32.76
N LEU A 39 -32.04 13.69 32.90
CA LEU A 39 -31.76 12.42 32.24
C LEU A 39 -31.85 12.55 30.72
N ILE A 40 -32.91 13.18 30.20
CA ILE A 40 -33.12 13.37 28.76
C ILE A 40 -32.01 14.25 28.19
N GLU A 41 -31.75 15.40 28.82
CA GLU A 41 -30.69 16.31 28.38
C GLU A 41 -29.33 15.63 28.36
N ARG A 42 -29.05 14.80 29.38
CA ARG A 42 -27.79 14.07 29.47
C ARG A 42 -27.68 12.97 28.41
N GLU A 43 -28.74 12.22 28.17
CA GLU A 43 -28.77 11.17 27.14
C GLU A 43 -28.63 11.77 25.73
N GLU A 44 -29.32 12.87 25.45
CA GLU A 44 -29.20 13.59 24.19
C GLU A 44 -27.77 14.09 23.96
N LEU A 45 -27.14 14.68 24.98
CA LEU A 45 -25.76 15.13 24.90
C LEU A 45 -24.80 13.97 24.63
N GLU A 46 -24.94 12.84 25.31
CA GLU A 46 -24.07 11.68 25.11
C GLU A 46 -24.22 11.08 23.71
N TYR A 47 -25.47 10.95 23.23
CA TYR A 47 -25.76 10.47 21.88
C TYR A 47 -25.14 11.39 20.83
N LEU A 48 -25.27 12.70 20.99
CA LEU A 48 -24.75 13.67 20.04
C LEU A 48 -23.21 13.61 19.98
N ILE A 49 -22.54 13.52 21.12
CA ILE A 49 -21.07 13.34 21.16
C ILE A 49 -20.66 12.03 20.50
N GLU A 50 -21.34 10.92 20.77
CA GLU A 50 -21.04 9.64 20.14
C GLU A 50 -21.18 9.72 18.61
N GLU A 51 -22.26 10.34 18.13
CA GLU A 51 -22.51 10.54 16.71
C GLU A 51 -21.41 11.40 16.06
N GLU A 52 -21.00 12.48 16.72
CA GLU A 52 -19.94 13.37 16.23
C GLU A 52 -18.59 12.64 16.12
N VAL A 53 -18.22 11.88 17.15
CA VAL A 53 -16.99 11.07 17.15
C VAL A 53 -17.03 10.01 16.04
N ALA A 54 -18.17 9.36 15.85
CA ALA A 54 -18.35 8.37 14.78
C ALA A 54 -18.19 9.03 13.39
N LYS A 55 -18.87 10.16 13.16
CA LYS A 55 -18.78 10.93 11.90
C LYS A 55 -17.34 11.33 11.60
N GLN A 56 -16.62 11.87 12.58
CA GLN A 56 -15.25 12.31 12.41
C GLN A 56 -14.29 11.15 12.17
N THR A 57 -14.51 10.02 12.84
CA THR A 57 -13.73 8.79 12.65
C THR A 57 -13.89 8.25 11.23
N ILE A 58 -15.13 8.11 10.76
CA ILE A 58 -15.44 7.64 9.40
C ILE A 58 -14.81 8.58 8.36
N ARG A 59 -14.96 9.89 8.54
CA ARG A 59 -14.35 10.90 7.64
C ARG A 59 -12.84 10.76 7.57
N THR A 60 -12.17 10.64 8.71
CA THR A 60 -10.71 10.50 8.79
C THR A 60 -10.23 9.20 8.15
N TRP A 61 -10.95 8.11 8.40
CA TRP A 61 -10.67 6.81 7.80
C TRP A 61 -10.82 6.84 6.27
N LEU A 62 -11.92 7.39 5.75
CA LEU A 62 -12.16 7.54 4.31
C LEU A 62 -11.09 8.39 3.65
N ASN A 63 -10.75 9.54 4.22
CA ASN A 63 -9.68 10.42 3.71
C ASN A 63 -8.34 9.68 3.63
N SER A 64 -8.02 8.89 4.66
CA SER A 64 -6.79 8.10 4.69
C SER A 64 -6.81 6.97 3.65
N ALA A 65 -7.94 6.29 3.50
CA ALA A 65 -8.12 5.24 2.50
C ALA A 65 -7.96 5.78 1.07
N LEU A 66 -8.63 6.90 0.75
CA LEU A 66 -8.56 7.52 -0.57
C LEU A 66 -7.16 8.06 -0.89
N LYS A 67 -6.48 8.68 0.09
CA LYS A 67 -5.08 9.12 -0.06
C LYS A 67 -4.16 7.95 -0.40
N ARG A 68 -4.29 6.81 0.28
CA ARG A 68 -3.51 5.60 -0.01
C ARG A 68 -3.76 5.09 -1.43
N ILE A 69 -5.02 4.99 -1.85
CA ILE A 69 -5.37 4.55 -3.21
C ILE A 69 -4.74 5.49 -4.25
N ARG A 70 -4.83 6.80 -4.03
CA ARG A 70 -4.25 7.81 -4.93
C ARG A 70 -2.73 7.67 -5.03
N LEU A 71 -2.04 7.52 -3.90
CA LEU A 71 -0.59 7.34 -3.86
C LEU A 71 -0.15 6.06 -4.56
N VAL A 72 -0.81 4.92 -4.27
CA VAL A 72 -0.52 3.65 -4.95
C VAL A 72 -0.70 3.79 -6.45
N ARG A 73 -1.77 4.44 -6.91
CA ARG A 73 -2.01 4.67 -8.34
C ARG A 73 -0.91 5.52 -8.98
N ILE A 74 -0.46 6.57 -8.29
CA ILE A 74 0.63 7.45 -8.75
C ILE A 74 1.95 6.67 -8.84
N VAL A 75 2.31 5.91 -7.79
CA VAL A 75 3.53 5.10 -7.76
C VAL A 75 3.51 4.07 -8.88
N LEU A 76 2.39 3.36 -9.08
CA LEU A 76 2.23 2.39 -10.15
C LEU A 76 2.36 3.03 -11.53
N PHE A 77 1.79 4.23 -11.73
CA PHE A 77 1.94 4.98 -12.97
C PHE A 77 3.41 5.31 -13.27
N PHE A 78 4.15 5.86 -12.31
CA PHE A 78 5.56 6.20 -12.49
C PHE A 78 6.44 4.96 -12.67
N TYR A 79 6.16 3.87 -11.94
CA TYR A 79 6.87 2.61 -12.12
C TYR A 79 6.68 2.06 -13.54
N ARG A 80 5.45 2.09 -14.06
CA ARG A 80 5.14 1.67 -15.42
C ARG A 80 5.83 2.56 -16.46
N ALA A 81 5.71 3.88 -16.34
CA ALA A 81 6.36 4.82 -17.25
C ALA A 81 7.90 4.74 -17.21
N ARG A 82 8.49 4.40 -16.05
CA ARG A 82 9.93 4.13 -15.94
C ARG A 82 10.30 2.83 -16.66
N LYS A 83 9.53 1.75 -16.44
CA LYS A 83 9.76 0.46 -17.09
C LYS A 83 9.69 0.59 -18.61
N GLU A 84 8.64 1.22 -19.15
CA GLU A 84 8.45 1.45 -20.58
C GLU A 84 9.59 2.31 -21.18
N ARG A 85 10.08 3.33 -20.45
CA ARG A 85 11.25 4.11 -20.88
C ARG A 85 12.53 3.28 -20.88
N THR A 86 12.76 2.45 -19.87
CA THR A 86 13.96 1.60 -19.81
C THR A 86 13.97 0.54 -20.90
N THR A 87 12.82 -0.05 -21.23
CA THR A 87 12.72 -1.03 -22.32
C THR A 87 12.96 -0.35 -23.66
N LEU A 88 12.36 0.82 -23.90
CA LEU A 88 12.58 1.57 -25.13
C LEU A 88 14.06 1.92 -25.35
N ILE A 89 14.77 2.37 -24.32
CA ILE A 89 16.21 2.67 -24.42
C ILE A 89 17.02 1.41 -24.72
N ALA A 90 16.68 0.27 -24.11
CA ALA A 90 17.36 -1.00 -24.39
C ALA A 90 17.15 -1.42 -25.84
N ASP A 91 15.92 -1.33 -26.34
CA ASP A 91 15.58 -1.65 -27.74
C ASP A 91 16.31 -0.72 -28.72
N LEU A 92 16.34 0.59 -28.45
CA LEU A 92 17.07 1.58 -29.26
C LEU A 92 18.58 1.32 -29.29
N ARG A 93 19.18 0.89 -28.17
CA ARG A 93 20.61 0.50 -28.14
C ARG A 93 20.84 -0.74 -28.98
N ALA A 94 19.98 -1.76 -28.86
CA ALA A 94 20.10 -2.99 -29.64
C ALA A 94 20.01 -2.76 -31.16
N THR A 95 19.24 -1.76 -31.62
CA THR A 95 19.18 -1.42 -33.05
C THR A 95 20.34 -0.56 -33.54
N ASN A 96 20.91 0.29 -32.67
CA ASN A 96 21.96 1.23 -33.05
C ASN A 96 23.38 0.64 -32.97
N GLU A 97 23.65 -0.25 -32.00
CA GLU A 97 24.94 -0.97 -31.87
C GLU A 97 25.41 -1.65 -33.18
N PRO A 98 24.59 -2.47 -33.87
CA PRO A 98 25.01 -3.10 -35.12
C PRO A 98 25.22 -2.12 -36.29
N LEU A 99 24.74 -0.88 -36.20
CA LEU A 99 24.98 0.18 -37.19
C LEU A 99 26.27 0.97 -36.92
N LEU A 100 26.79 0.93 -35.70
CA LEU A 100 28.05 1.58 -35.30
C LEU A 100 29.26 0.64 -35.46
N ASN A 101 29.05 -0.68 -35.35
CA ASN A 101 30.09 -1.69 -35.58
C ASN A 101 30.79 -1.60 -36.96
N PRO A 102 30.13 -1.26 -38.09
CA PRO A 102 30.81 -1.15 -39.39
C PRO A 102 31.71 0.09 -39.54
N LEU A 103 31.63 1.06 -38.62
CA LEU A 103 32.41 2.31 -38.67
C LEU A 103 33.60 2.33 -37.70
N GLY A 104 33.78 1.27 -36.89
CA GLY A 104 34.83 1.17 -35.87
C GLY A 104 36.06 0.35 -36.28
N GLU A 105 36.05 -0.37 -37.40
CA GLU A 105 37.21 -1.15 -37.87
C GLU A 105 38.15 -0.29 -38.74
N ILE A 106 38.89 0.60 -38.09
CA ILE A 106 40.23 0.95 -38.56
C ILE A 106 41.22 0.51 -37.48
N ILE A 107 41.60 -0.77 -37.52
CA ILE A 107 42.81 -1.27 -36.86
C ILE A 107 43.84 -1.53 -37.97
N PRO A 108 44.94 -0.78 -38.05
CA PRO A 108 46.04 -1.11 -38.95
C PRO A 108 46.92 -2.19 -38.31
N GLY A 109 46.88 -3.39 -38.89
CA GLY A 109 47.95 -4.38 -38.82
C GLY A 109 47.74 -5.52 -37.82
N GLN A 110 47.46 -6.73 -38.32
CA GLN A 110 48.48 -7.79 -38.36
C GLN A 110 48.04 -8.98 -39.22
N MET A 111 48.85 -9.17 -40.26
CA MET A 111 49.24 -10.36 -41.04
C MET A 111 48.51 -11.71 -40.86
N PHE A 112 48.27 -12.31 -42.02
CA PHE A 112 47.88 -13.69 -42.30
C PHE A 112 48.76 -14.74 -41.59
N ASP A 113 48.14 -15.84 -41.18
CA ASP A 113 48.66 -17.18 -41.49
C ASP A 113 47.54 -18.22 -41.53
N MET A 114 47.59 -19.08 -42.55
CA MET A 114 46.76 -20.26 -42.76
C MET A 114 47.50 -21.48 -42.23
N ASP A 115 46.88 -22.30 -41.36
CA ASP A 115 46.60 -23.71 -41.69
C ASP A 115 45.89 -24.54 -40.59
N ASN A 116 44.96 -25.36 -41.10
CA ASN A 116 44.46 -26.69 -40.69
C ASN A 116 43.55 -26.94 -39.45
N LYS A 117 42.33 -27.43 -39.80
CA LYS A 117 41.51 -28.55 -39.26
C LYS A 117 41.16 -28.52 -37.75
N GLU A 118 39.90 -28.68 -37.31
CA GLU A 118 38.87 -29.65 -37.70
C GLU A 118 37.52 -29.29 -37.01
N GLU A 119 36.41 -29.68 -37.64
CA GLU A 119 35.05 -29.94 -37.09
C GLU A 119 34.33 -28.86 -36.22
N THR A 120 33.14 -28.37 -36.59
CA THR A 120 31.91 -29.17 -36.53
C THR A 120 30.70 -28.42 -37.15
N LYS A 121 30.01 -29.13 -38.06
CA LYS A 121 28.55 -29.26 -38.21
C LYS A 121 27.65 -28.01 -38.30
N LEU A 122 27.29 -27.75 -39.57
CA LEU A 122 25.91 -27.82 -40.11
C LEU A 122 24.82 -26.91 -39.50
N ARG A 123 24.71 -25.74 -40.14
CA ARG A 123 23.48 -25.06 -40.60
C ARG A 123 22.09 -25.68 -40.28
N ARG A 124 21.28 -24.77 -39.70
CA ARG A 124 19.95 -24.27 -40.14
C ARG A 124 18.66 -24.95 -39.66
N ARG A 125 17.81 -24.03 -39.16
CA ARG A 125 16.33 -23.88 -39.27
C ARG A 125 15.45 -24.64 -38.26
N GLY A 126 14.65 -23.85 -37.55
CA GLY A 126 13.48 -24.33 -36.79
C GLY A 126 12.72 -23.19 -36.12
N HIS A 127 11.81 -22.57 -36.86
CA HIS A 127 10.75 -21.70 -36.34
C HIS A 127 9.76 -22.54 -35.51
N LEU A 128 9.60 -22.27 -34.22
CA LEU A 128 8.42 -22.69 -33.45
C LEU A 128 8.04 -21.63 -32.42
N LEU A 129 6.86 -21.03 -32.62
CA LEU A 129 6.07 -20.42 -31.55
C LEU A 129 5.82 -21.49 -30.47
N VAL A 130 6.24 -21.22 -29.23
CA VAL A 130 5.62 -21.81 -28.05
C VAL A 130 5.17 -20.68 -27.14
N ARG A 131 3.87 -20.38 -27.28
CA ARG A 131 3.05 -19.77 -26.23
C ARG A 131 2.77 -20.84 -25.18
N SER A 132 3.04 -20.50 -23.93
CA SER A 132 2.22 -20.72 -22.72
C SER A 132 3.16 -20.97 -21.54
N ASP A 133 3.09 -20.11 -20.53
CA ASP A 133 2.91 -20.58 -19.16
C ASP A 133 2.21 -19.49 -18.36
N SER A 134 1.03 -19.87 -17.88
CA SER A 134 0.15 -19.09 -17.04
C SER A 134 0.37 -19.51 -15.58
N THR A 135 0.05 -18.59 -14.68
CA THR A 135 -0.25 -18.80 -13.25
C THR A 135 0.87 -19.30 -12.33
N GLY A 136 1.58 -18.35 -11.73
CA GLY A 136 2.28 -18.53 -10.45
C GLY A 136 1.63 -17.68 -9.35
N SER A 137 0.45 -18.09 -8.89
CA SER A 137 -0.16 -17.57 -7.66
C SER A 137 -0.22 -18.68 -6.61
N VAL A 138 0.76 -18.72 -5.70
CA VAL A 138 0.62 -19.43 -4.43
C VAL A 138 1.13 -18.53 -3.31
N SER A 139 0.19 -18.14 -2.48
CA SER A 139 0.29 -17.41 -1.23
C SER A 139 1.16 -18.15 -0.20
N LEU A 140 2.18 -17.46 0.31
CA LEU A 140 2.84 -17.80 1.56
C LEU A 140 1.91 -17.43 2.73
N LEU A 141 1.09 -18.37 3.19
CA LEU A 141 0.52 -18.33 4.54
C LEU A 141 1.13 -19.46 5.36
N GLY A 142 2.02 -19.08 6.27
CA GLY A 142 2.68 -19.96 7.21
C GLY A 142 1.67 -20.66 8.12
N ARG A 143 1.73 -21.99 8.09
CA ARG A 143 0.99 -22.92 8.94
C ARG A 143 1.52 -22.79 10.38
N ARG A 144 0.82 -22.06 11.26
CA ARG A 144 1.06 -22.14 12.72
C ARG A 144 0.43 -23.43 13.23
N THR A 145 1.25 -24.31 13.78
CA THR A 145 0.81 -25.46 14.58
C THR A 145 0.41 -24.95 15.97
N PHE A 146 -0.88 -25.08 16.32
CA PHE A 146 -1.34 -24.96 17.70
C PHE A 146 -1.69 -26.35 18.22
N LYS A 147 -0.93 -26.81 19.22
CA LYS A 147 -1.25 -27.98 20.04
C LYS A 147 -2.51 -27.69 20.85
N SER A 148 -3.52 -28.55 20.72
CA SER A 148 -4.66 -28.59 21.63
C SER A 148 -4.32 -29.53 22.77
N SER A 149 -4.28 -29.00 23.99
CA SER A 149 -4.26 -29.78 25.24
C SER A 149 -5.45 -29.34 26.08
N ARG A 150 -6.48 -30.20 26.14
CA ARG A 150 -7.51 -30.25 27.19
C ARG A 150 -7.81 -31.73 27.47
N LEU A 151 -7.43 -32.20 28.65
CA LEU A 151 -8.26 -32.32 29.87
C LEU A 151 -9.04 -33.63 29.88
N SER A 152 -8.62 -34.51 30.78
CA SER A 152 -9.43 -35.56 31.41
C SER A 152 -9.42 -35.28 32.91
#